data_AF-A0A382NA28-F1
#
_entry.id   AF-A0A382NA28-F1
#
_cell.length_a   1.000
_cell.length_b   1.000
_cell.length_c   1.000
_cell.angle_alpha   90.00
_cell.angle_beta   90.00
_cell.angle_gamma   90.00
#
_symmetry.space_group_name_H-M   'P 1'
#
loop_
_entity.id
_entity.type
_entity.pdbx_description
1 polymer ?
#
loop_
_entity_poly.entity_id
_entity_poly.type
_entity_poly.pdbx_seq_one_letter_code
_entity_poly.pdbx_strand_id
1 'polypeptide(L)'
;MAKPKILKSNLSIALVLMIIGVLFLYSFNSTGKFTGVISELSCAQGSGDTDLDGLPDNCETIFGTNKVIVDTDGDGCSDGTEAKSNTDALDIYSYPDNC
;
A
#
# COMPACT_ATOMS: atom_id res chain seq x y z
N MET A 1 50.81 -38.26 24.34
CA MET A 1 49.57 -37.75 24.98
C MET A 1 48.45 -37.79 23.95
N ALA A 2 47.26 -38.26 24.35
CA ALA A 2 46.24 -38.82 23.45
C ALA A 2 45.51 -37.79 22.57
N LYS A 3 45.24 -38.19 21.31
CA LYS A 3 44.43 -37.46 20.33
C LYS A 3 42.96 -37.42 20.80
N PRO A 4 42.30 -36.26 20.94
CA PRO A 4 40.92 -36.21 21.41
C PRO A 4 39.96 -36.73 20.32
N LYS A 5 39.16 -37.73 20.69
CA LYS A 5 38.09 -38.30 19.87
C LYS A 5 36.94 -37.30 19.74
N ILE A 6 36.75 -36.72 18.57
CA ILE A 6 35.55 -35.92 18.27
C ILE A 6 34.44 -36.92 17.87
N LEU A 7 33.76 -37.48 18.87
CA LEU A 7 32.61 -38.35 18.66
C LEU A 7 31.38 -37.66 19.25
N LYS A 8 30.61 -36.94 18.41
CA LYS A 8 29.19 -36.52 18.61
C LYS A 8 28.65 -35.66 17.44
N SER A 9 29.02 -35.94 16.19
CA SER A 9 28.74 -35.02 15.08
C SER A 9 27.28 -34.99 14.59
N ASN A 10 26.38 -35.87 15.07
CA ASN A 10 25.08 -36.08 14.39
C ASN A 10 23.87 -35.96 15.32
N LEU A 11 24.03 -36.10 16.64
CA LEU A 11 22.91 -36.16 17.60
C LEU A 11 22.43 -34.77 18.05
N SER A 12 23.30 -33.76 18.04
CA SER A 12 22.90 -32.38 18.39
C SER A 12 22.27 -31.63 17.22
N ILE A 13 22.58 -31.96 15.96
CA ILE A 13 22.10 -31.19 14.81
C ILE A 13 20.58 -31.32 14.67
N ALA A 14 20.03 -32.54 14.75
CA ALA A 14 18.59 -32.77 14.66
C ALA A 14 17.81 -32.07 15.81
N LEU A 15 18.37 -32.07 17.02
CA LEU A 15 17.76 -31.40 18.19
C LEU A 15 17.79 -29.87 18.04
N VAL A 16 18.90 -29.32 17.55
CA VAL A 16 19.05 -27.87 17.31
C VAL A 16 18.08 -27.39 16.22
N LEU A 17 17.92 -28.16 15.13
CA LEU A 17 16.94 -27.83 14.07
C LEU A 17 15.49 -27.92 14.56
N MET A 18 15.17 -28.89 15.42
CA MET A 18 13.85 -28.99 16.07
C MET A 18 13.54 -27.75 16.92
N ILE A 19 14.49 -27.31 17.75
CA ILE A 19 14.30 -26.15 18.62
C ILE A 19 14.17 -24.85 17.81
N ILE A 20 15.01 -24.68 16.77
CA ILE A 20 14.94 -23.52 15.87
C ILE A 20 13.60 -23.51 15.13
N GLY A 21 13.11 -24.66 14.64
CA GLY A 21 11.82 -24.76 13.95
C GLY A 21 10.64 -24.39 14.85
N VAL A 22 10.63 -24.86 16.10
CA VAL A 22 9.55 -24.53 17.07
C VAL A 22 9.59 -23.05 17.48
N LEU A 23 10.78 -22.47 17.67
CA LEU A 23 10.95 -21.04 17.97
C LEU A 23 10.57 -20.14 16.77
N PHE A 24 10.87 -20.59 15.55
CA PHE A 24 10.47 -19.92 14.32
C PHE A 24 8.93 -19.90 14.20
N LEU A 25 8.27 -21.05 14.36
CA LEU A 25 6.81 -21.12 14.33
C LEU A 25 6.14 -20.29 15.44
N TYR A 26 6.76 -20.18 16.62
CA TYR A 26 6.26 -19.30 17.69
C TYR A 26 6.36 -17.80 17.33
N SER A 27 7.37 -17.42 16.55
CA SER A 27 7.55 -16.04 16.06
C SER A 27 6.55 -15.65 14.96
N PHE A 28 5.98 -16.63 14.24
CA PHE A 28 4.93 -16.41 13.24
C PHE A 28 3.51 -16.38 13.82
N ASN A 29 3.33 -16.68 15.11
CA ASN A 29 2.03 -16.56 15.78
C ASN A 29 1.73 -15.13 16.26
N SER A 30 2.34 -14.14 15.64
CA SER A 30 1.90 -12.76 15.76
C SER A 30 0.89 -12.51 14.64
N THR A 31 -0.39 -12.72 14.94
CA THR A 31 -1.52 -12.10 14.24
C THR A 31 -1.48 -10.58 14.46
N GLY A 32 -0.40 -9.96 14.04
CA GLY A 32 -0.22 -8.52 14.02
C GLY A 32 -0.03 -8.14 12.57
N LYS A 33 -1.16 -8.05 11.84
CA LYS A 33 -1.39 -7.09 10.76
C LYS A 33 -0.08 -6.55 10.22
N PHE A 34 0.51 -7.25 9.24
CA PHE A 34 1.60 -6.68 8.46
C PHE A 34 1.05 -5.37 7.87
N THR A 35 1.36 -4.25 8.52
CA THR A 35 1.01 -2.88 8.11
C THR A 35 1.94 -2.50 6.96
N GLY A 36 1.99 -3.34 5.92
CA GLY A 36 2.86 -3.22 4.78
C GLY A 36 2.21 -2.59 3.57
N VAL A 37 1.40 -1.54 3.77
CA VAL A 37 0.87 -0.64 2.70
C VAL A 37 0.46 0.70 3.32
N ILE A 38 1.37 1.39 4.01
CA ILE A 38 1.15 2.82 4.25
C ILE A 38 1.47 3.55 2.94
N SER A 39 0.54 4.38 2.46
CA SER A 39 0.66 5.36 1.37
C SER A 39 0.12 5.03 -0.03
N GLU A 40 -0.24 3.79 -0.37
CA GLU A 40 -0.66 3.46 -1.75
C GLU A 40 -2.18 3.26 -1.93
N LEU A 41 -2.98 3.55 -0.90
CA LEU A 41 -4.42 3.29 -0.94
C LEU A 41 -5.25 4.36 -0.21
N SER A 42 -4.76 5.59 -0.14
CA SER A 42 -5.54 6.71 0.42
C SER A 42 -6.66 7.14 -0.52
N CYS A 43 -6.52 6.93 -1.83
CA CYS A 43 -7.52 7.29 -2.82
C CYS A 43 -8.33 6.10 -3.36
N ALA A 44 -7.67 4.99 -3.70
CA ALA A 44 -8.32 3.86 -4.35
C ALA A 44 -9.21 2.97 -3.43
N GLN A 45 -9.24 3.26 -2.13
CA GLN A 45 -10.15 2.62 -1.16
C GLN A 45 -11.03 3.67 -0.48
N GLY A 46 -11.45 4.68 -1.27
CA GLY A 46 -12.37 5.73 -0.85
C GLY A 46 -13.81 5.24 -0.69
N SER A 47 -14.49 5.77 0.30
CA SER A 47 -15.91 5.54 0.54
C SER A 47 -16.76 6.46 -0.34
N GLY A 48 -17.04 6.05 -1.57
CA GLY A 48 -17.93 6.77 -2.49
C GLY A 48 -17.19 7.69 -3.49
N ASP A 49 -17.92 7.98 -4.56
CA ASP A 49 -17.59 8.88 -5.67
C ASP A 49 -18.93 9.52 -6.04
N THR A 50 -19.17 10.73 -5.54
CA THR A 50 -20.50 11.35 -5.47
C THR A 50 -20.94 11.93 -6.81
N ASP A 51 -20.02 12.42 -7.63
CA ASP A 51 -20.27 12.95 -8.96
C ASP A 51 -19.83 12.01 -10.10
N LEU A 52 -19.22 10.87 -9.76
CA LEU A 52 -18.91 9.75 -10.67
C LEU A 52 -17.87 10.12 -11.73
N ASP A 53 -16.95 11.02 -11.41
CA ASP A 53 -15.87 11.45 -12.29
C ASP A 53 -14.64 10.50 -12.25
N GLY A 54 -14.67 9.54 -11.32
CA GLY A 54 -13.61 8.56 -11.10
C GLY A 54 -12.56 8.98 -10.08
N LEU A 55 -12.75 10.08 -9.35
CA LEU A 55 -11.97 10.52 -8.20
C LEU A 55 -12.82 10.37 -6.92
N PRO A 56 -12.53 9.39 -6.04
CA PRO A 56 -13.35 9.17 -4.86
C PRO A 56 -13.39 10.39 -3.90
N ASP A 57 -14.52 10.61 -3.23
CA ASP A 57 -14.81 11.79 -2.38
C ASP A 57 -13.72 12.14 -1.36
N ASN A 58 -13.07 11.11 -0.81
CA ASN A 58 -12.00 11.28 0.15
C ASN A 58 -10.72 11.80 -0.51
N CYS A 59 -10.45 11.43 -1.76
CA CYS A 59 -9.37 11.96 -2.57
C CYS A 59 -9.64 13.41 -2.92
N GLU A 60 -10.86 13.71 -3.37
CA GLU A 60 -11.26 15.07 -3.69
C GLU A 60 -11.08 16.00 -2.48
N THR A 61 -11.45 15.51 -1.30
CA THR A 61 -11.21 16.24 -0.05
C THR A 61 -9.71 16.45 0.26
N ILE A 62 -8.84 15.52 -0.15
CA ILE A 62 -7.38 15.64 0.01
C ILE A 62 -6.80 16.61 -1.03
N PHE A 63 -7.26 16.54 -2.27
CA PHE A 63 -6.78 17.37 -3.38
C PHE A 63 -7.38 18.77 -3.37
N GLY A 64 -8.48 18.98 -2.63
CA GLY A 64 -9.18 20.26 -2.56
C GLY A 64 -10.19 20.47 -3.68
N THR A 65 -10.50 19.43 -4.44
CA THR A 65 -11.54 19.44 -5.48
C THR A 65 -12.94 19.26 -4.89
N ASN A 66 -13.97 19.35 -5.71
CA ASN A 66 -15.35 19.42 -5.28
C ASN A 66 -16.15 18.14 -5.54
N LYS A 67 -16.41 17.39 -4.45
CA LYS A 67 -17.22 16.15 -4.37
C LYS A 67 -18.54 16.07 -5.12
N VAL A 68 -19.08 17.18 -5.60
CA VAL A 68 -20.38 17.20 -6.30
C VAL A 68 -20.28 17.83 -7.69
N ILE A 69 -19.06 18.15 -8.14
CA ILE A 69 -18.80 18.78 -9.43
C ILE A 69 -17.66 18.02 -10.10
N VAL A 70 -18.02 17.34 -11.19
CA VAL A 70 -17.12 16.53 -12.03
C VAL A 70 -15.85 17.26 -12.49
N ASP A 71 -15.90 18.57 -12.66
CA ASP A 71 -14.84 19.45 -13.19
C ASP A 71 -14.79 20.70 -12.29
N THR A 72 -13.84 20.73 -11.37
CA THR A 72 -13.80 21.74 -10.30
C THR A 72 -13.36 23.11 -10.81
N ASP A 73 -12.41 23.19 -11.74
CA ASP A 73 -11.88 24.46 -12.26
C ASP A 73 -12.56 24.94 -13.55
N GLY A 74 -13.36 24.08 -14.18
CA GLY A 74 -14.24 24.40 -15.29
C GLY A 74 -13.54 24.44 -16.65
N ASP A 75 -12.42 23.75 -16.82
CA ASP A 75 -11.69 23.73 -18.08
C ASP A 75 -12.21 22.69 -19.10
N GLY A 76 -13.14 21.83 -18.67
CA GLY A 76 -13.80 20.81 -19.47
C GLY A 76 -13.22 19.40 -19.30
N CYS A 77 -12.17 19.23 -18.50
CA CYS A 77 -11.67 17.95 -18.03
C CYS A 77 -12.23 17.61 -16.65
N SER A 78 -12.41 16.32 -16.36
CA SER A 78 -12.90 15.92 -15.03
C SER A 78 -11.75 15.79 -14.03
N ASP A 79 -11.99 16.07 -12.75
CA ASP A 79 -10.95 16.02 -11.71
C ASP A 79 -10.28 14.62 -11.67
N GLY A 80 -11.06 13.56 -11.87
CA GLY A 80 -10.61 12.18 -11.96
C GLY A 80 -9.85 11.82 -13.24
N THR A 81 -10.01 12.58 -14.33
CA THR A 81 -9.21 12.45 -15.56
C THR A 81 -7.87 13.15 -15.40
N GLU A 82 -7.88 14.33 -14.79
CA GLU A 82 -6.71 15.11 -14.46
C GLU A 82 -5.82 14.41 -13.44
N ALA A 83 -6.41 13.83 -12.39
CA ALA A 83 -5.69 13.02 -11.41
C ALA A 83 -4.97 11.81 -12.04
N LYS A 84 -5.56 11.19 -13.08
CA LYS A 84 -4.92 10.09 -13.84
C LYS A 84 -3.80 10.61 -14.75
N SER A 85 -3.95 11.83 -15.25
CA SER A 85 -3.03 12.46 -16.18
C SER A 85 -1.91 13.26 -15.49
N ASN A 86 -1.97 13.39 -14.17
CA ASN A 86 -1.05 14.18 -13.34
C ASN A 86 -1.09 15.67 -13.67
N THR A 87 -2.27 16.21 -13.93
CA THR A 87 -2.52 17.65 -14.06
C THR A 87 -3.20 18.22 -12.80
N ASP A 88 -3.26 19.54 -12.67
CA ASP A 88 -3.83 20.25 -11.53
C ASP A 88 -5.29 20.65 -11.77
N ALA A 89 -6.23 19.89 -11.18
CA ALA A 89 -7.68 20.08 -11.26
C ALA A 89 -8.24 21.34 -10.55
N LEU A 90 -7.35 22.27 -10.17
CA LEU A 90 -7.68 23.56 -9.58
C LEU A 90 -7.16 24.73 -10.43
N ASP A 91 -6.52 24.45 -11.56
CA ASP A 91 -5.95 25.43 -12.48
C ASP A 91 -6.51 25.25 -13.89
N ILE A 92 -7.37 26.18 -14.28
CA ILE A 92 -8.04 26.26 -15.58
C ILE A 92 -7.11 26.22 -16.82
N TYR A 93 -5.79 26.34 -16.64
CA TYR A 93 -4.79 26.23 -17.71
C TYR A 93 -3.98 24.91 -17.66
N SER A 94 -4.34 23.99 -16.78
CA SER A 94 -3.62 22.74 -16.51
C SER A 94 -4.50 21.52 -16.81
N TYR A 95 -4.76 21.25 -18.08
CA TYR A 95 -5.49 20.05 -18.54
C TYR A 95 -4.62 19.08 -19.35
N PRO A 96 -4.98 17.79 -19.40
CA PRO A 96 -4.44 16.86 -20.38
C PRO A 96 -4.95 17.16 -21.80
N ASP A 97 -4.21 16.73 -22.83
CA ASP A 97 -4.63 16.85 -24.23
C ASP A 97 -5.92 16.05 -24.56
N ASN A 98 -6.34 15.14 -23.67
CA ASN A 98 -7.50 14.28 -23.81
C ASN A 98 -8.36 14.19 -22.53
N CYS A 99 -9.35 15.07 -22.45
CA CYS A 99 -10.61 14.82 -21.74
C CYS A 99 -11.48 13.83 -22.55
#